data_AF-A0A1D8MS81-F1
#
_entry.id   AF-A0A1D8MS81-F1
#
_cell.length_a   1.000
_cell.length_b   1.000
_cell.length_c   1.000
_cell.angle_alpha   90.00
_cell.angle_beta   90.00
_cell.angle_gamma   90.00
#
_symmetry.space_group_name_H-M   'P 1'
#
loop_
_entity.id
_entity.type
_entity.pdbx_description
1 polymer ?
#
loop_
_entity_poly.entity_id
_entity_poly.type
_entity_poly.pdbx_seq_one_letter_code
_entity_poly.pdbx_strand_id
1 'polypeptide(L)'
;MKADDFLQEKGLEFELMEQENPTLDCDDAARERGLETDQIVKSLIIESGEEDFHCLVPGDRKLSEKKFGQEYRMADPEKSEEITSQESGTVHPFASELKHFVDERILEKDRISFTRGDRLHGVIIRPEEFRKGLKLADFDWKRKDLVNVTEEEIEKLETEGLSEEDAKFIARNAFSEFKALNLSFDAERIGTALRKVLREMDTFDVEDVSEILERAENETHMQRLSKALAEEGELPKESGFDLEQVVKQVLDENPDAVEDFESGRDSAINFLLGQVMSETNGKAEASKAEEFLRQRLG
;
A
#
# COMPACT_ATOMS: atom_id res chain seq x y z
N MET A 1 -18.73 27.82 5.50
CA MET A 1 -19.33 26.94 6.53
C MET A 1 -18.22 26.58 7.52
N LYS A 2 -18.51 26.37 8.81
CA LYS A 2 -17.51 25.85 9.76
C LYS A 2 -17.48 24.33 9.74
N ALA A 3 -16.39 23.73 10.19
CA ALA A 3 -16.24 22.28 10.16
C ALA A 3 -17.27 21.57 11.05
N ASP A 4 -17.52 22.10 12.24
CA ASP A 4 -18.50 21.55 13.18
C ASP A 4 -19.94 21.66 12.66
N ASP A 5 -20.29 22.74 11.96
CA ASP A 5 -21.61 22.87 11.31
C ASP A 5 -21.85 21.72 10.32
N PHE A 6 -20.85 21.45 9.46
CA PHE A 6 -20.91 20.34 8.49
C PHE A 6 -21.04 18.99 9.21
N LEU A 7 -20.21 18.74 10.22
CA LEU A 7 -20.22 17.47 10.95
C LEU A 7 -21.55 17.24 11.68
N GLN A 8 -22.13 18.29 12.28
CA GLN A 8 -23.45 18.23 12.90
C GLN A 8 -24.55 17.96 11.88
N GLU A 9 -24.53 18.65 10.73
CA GLU A 9 -25.51 18.44 9.66
C GLU A 9 -25.50 16.99 9.15
N LYS A 10 -24.30 16.40 9.01
CA LYS A 10 -24.13 15.01 8.58
C LYS A 10 -24.30 13.98 9.71
N GLY A 11 -24.54 14.42 10.94
CA GLY A 11 -24.77 13.55 12.10
C GLY A 11 -23.55 12.73 12.52
N LEU A 12 -22.35 13.31 12.39
CA LEU A 12 -21.08 12.65 12.72
C LEU A 12 -20.66 12.93 14.16
N GLU A 13 -20.01 11.96 14.80
CA GLU A 13 -19.52 12.12 16.17
C GLU A 13 -18.17 12.85 16.18
N PHE A 14 -18.07 13.95 16.92
CA PHE A 14 -16.84 14.71 17.13
C PHE A 14 -16.85 15.43 18.48
N GLU A 15 -15.68 15.89 18.89
CA GLU A 15 -15.48 16.73 20.06
C GLU A 15 -15.02 18.12 19.61
N LEU A 16 -15.69 19.16 20.11
CA LEU A 16 -15.29 20.54 19.89
C LEU A 16 -14.43 21.01 21.07
N MET A 17 -13.24 21.50 20.77
CA MET A 17 -12.29 22.01 21.76
C MET A 17 -12.16 23.51 21.59
N GLU A 18 -12.48 24.26 22.64
CA GLU A 18 -12.13 25.68 22.77
C GLU A 18 -10.75 25.78 23.40
N GLN A 19 -9.89 26.64 22.86
CA GLN A 19 -8.51 26.84 23.30
C GLN A 19 -8.32 28.28 23.78
N GLU A 20 -7.47 28.47 24.79
CA GLU A 20 -7.28 29.78 25.43
C GLU A 20 -6.52 30.75 24.51
N ASN A 21 -5.62 30.21 23.69
CA ASN A 21 -4.76 30.98 22.80
C ASN A 21 -5.02 30.66 21.33
N PRO A 22 -4.90 31.66 20.43
CA PRO A 22 -4.85 31.41 19.01
C PRO A 22 -3.67 30.49 18.65
N THR A 23 -3.94 29.38 17.95
CA THR A 23 -2.87 28.49 17.47
C THR A 23 -2.21 29.08 16.24
N LEU A 24 -0.87 29.18 16.26
CA LEU A 24 -0.10 29.75 15.15
C LEU A 24 0.35 28.66 14.17
N ASP A 25 0.65 27.47 14.68
CA ASP A 25 1.07 26.31 13.91
C ASP A 25 0.48 25.00 14.46
N CYS A 26 0.93 23.87 13.90
CA CYS A 26 0.45 22.56 14.30
C CYS A 26 0.96 22.12 15.68
N ASP A 27 2.17 22.54 16.09
CA ASP A 27 2.74 22.18 17.40
C ASP A 27 2.02 22.92 18.53
N ASP A 28 1.64 24.17 18.29
CA ASP A 28 0.74 24.92 19.16
C ASP A 28 -0.62 24.23 19.27
N ALA A 29 -1.20 23.86 18.12
CA ALA A 29 -2.51 23.20 18.06
C ALA A 29 -2.53 21.85 18.76
N ALA A 30 -1.46 21.06 18.61
CA ALA A 30 -1.27 19.79 19.29
C ALA A 30 -1.24 19.98 20.81
N ARG A 31 -0.43 20.93 21.30
CA ARG A 31 -0.30 21.23 22.73
C ARG A 31 -1.61 21.70 23.37
N GLU A 32 -2.30 22.66 22.76
CA GLU A 32 -3.58 23.18 23.28
C GLU A 32 -4.66 22.09 23.32
N ARG A 33 -4.56 21.08 22.45
CA ARG A 33 -5.56 19.99 22.34
C ARG A 33 -5.15 18.71 23.04
N GLY A 34 -3.97 18.65 23.65
CA GLY A 34 -3.44 17.44 24.29
C GLY A 34 -3.25 16.28 23.31
N LEU A 35 -2.81 16.59 22.09
CA LEU A 35 -2.53 15.63 21.02
C LEU A 35 -1.07 15.72 20.59
N GLU A 36 -0.62 14.73 19.84
CA GLU A 36 0.65 14.78 19.12
C GLU A 36 0.51 15.56 17.80
N THR A 37 1.60 16.19 17.33
CA THR A 37 1.58 17.01 16.11
C THR A 37 1.17 16.21 14.86
N ASP A 38 1.51 14.93 14.82
CA ASP A 38 1.15 14.00 13.73
C ASP A 38 -0.35 13.63 13.71
N GLN A 39 -1.10 13.97 14.76
CA GLN A 39 -2.55 13.85 14.84
C GLN A 39 -3.26 15.12 14.35
N ILE A 40 -2.54 16.23 14.18
CA ILE A 40 -3.09 17.45 13.59
C ILE A 40 -3.15 17.27 12.07
N VAL A 41 -4.29 17.60 11.47
CA VAL A 41 -4.49 17.57 10.02
C VAL A 41 -4.32 18.97 9.47
N LYS A 42 -3.34 19.12 8.58
CA LYS A 42 -3.18 20.34 7.77
C LYS A 42 -3.98 20.22 6.50
N SER A 43 -4.77 21.26 6.24
CA SER A 43 -5.46 21.51 4.98
C SER A 43 -4.64 22.45 4.13
N LEU A 44 -4.23 21.98 2.95
CA LEU A 44 -3.39 22.74 2.01
C LEU A 44 -4.08 22.79 0.64
N ILE A 45 -4.23 23.99 0.09
CA ILE A 45 -4.66 24.16 -1.29
C ILE A 45 -3.42 24.23 -2.17
N ILE A 46 -3.38 23.38 -3.19
CA ILE A 46 -2.29 23.34 -4.15
C ILE A 46 -2.83 23.47 -5.57
N GLU A 47 -2.00 24.01 -6.45
CA GLU A 47 -2.27 24.18 -7.86
C GLU A 47 -1.36 23.23 -8.63
N SER A 48 -1.92 22.44 -9.56
CA SER A 48 -1.14 21.53 -10.38
C SER A 48 -1.73 21.43 -11.78
N GLY A 49 -0.98 21.92 -12.77
CA GLY A 49 -1.49 22.10 -14.13
C GLY A 49 -2.60 23.14 -14.18
N GLU A 50 -3.77 22.75 -14.67
CA GLU A 50 -4.98 23.59 -14.76
C GLU A 50 -5.98 23.32 -13.63
N GLU A 51 -5.66 22.40 -12.70
CA GLU A 51 -6.54 21.99 -11.61
C GLU A 51 -5.98 22.37 -10.24
N ASP A 52 -6.87 22.69 -9.31
CA ASP A 52 -6.56 22.91 -7.91
C ASP A 52 -7.02 21.72 -7.07
N PHE A 53 -6.23 21.36 -6.05
CA PHE A 53 -6.52 20.24 -5.16
C PHE A 53 -6.50 20.66 -3.70
N HIS A 54 -7.30 19.98 -2.89
CA HIS A 54 -7.27 20.13 -1.45
C HIS A 54 -6.55 18.93 -0.81
N CYS A 55 -5.33 19.14 -0.34
CA CYS A 55 -4.49 18.11 0.24
C CYS A 55 -4.56 18.14 1.76
N LEU A 56 -4.81 16.97 2.36
CA LEU A 56 -4.83 16.77 3.80
C LEU A 56 -3.62 15.94 4.22
N VAL A 57 -2.77 16.50 5.07
CA VAL A 57 -1.52 15.86 5.52
C VAL A 57 -1.32 15.97 7.04
N PRO A 58 -0.55 15.07 7.68
CA PRO A 58 -0.19 15.20 9.09
C PRO A 58 0.55 16.51 9.40
N GLY A 59 0.35 17.05 10.61
CA GLY A 59 0.83 18.35 11.06
C GLY A 59 2.35 18.46 11.09
N ASP A 60 3.02 17.34 11.36
CA ASP A 60 4.47 17.17 11.43
C ASP A 60 5.11 16.83 10.07
N ARG A 61 4.32 16.70 9.00
CA ARG A 61 4.78 16.28 7.67
C ARG A 61 4.69 17.38 6.62
N LYS A 62 5.48 17.26 5.55
CA LYS A 62 5.42 18.17 4.39
C LYS A 62 5.08 17.40 3.14
N LEU A 63 4.29 18.01 2.26
CA LEU A 63 3.99 17.47 0.94
C LEU A 63 5.29 17.16 0.18
N SER A 64 5.28 16.05 -0.54
CA SER A 64 6.38 15.57 -1.36
C SER A 64 6.05 15.79 -2.84
N GLU A 65 6.85 16.61 -3.52
CA GLU A 65 6.76 16.81 -4.98
C GLU A 65 6.83 15.48 -5.73
N LYS A 66 7.68 14.54 -5.26
CA LYS A 66 7.86 13.23 -5.87
C LYS A 66 6.61 12.36 -5.73
N LYS A 67 5.98 12.34 -4.56
CA LYS A 67 4.82 11.48 -4.30
C LYS A 67 3.49 12.07 -4.81
N PHE A 68 3.44 13.39 -5.00
CA PHE A 68 2.24 14.00 -5.59
C PHE A 68 2.02 13.57 -7.05
N GLY A 69 3.07 13.12 -7.75
CA GLY A 69 2.99 12.53 -9.10
C GLY A 69 2.95 13.55 -10.24
N GLN A 70 2.98 14.85 -9.91
CA GLN A 70 3.06 15.97 -10.85
C GLN A 70 3.62 17.19 -10.14
N GLU A 71 4.18 18.13 -10.90
CA GLU A 71 4.60 19.42 -10.35
C GLU A 71 3.39 20.17 -9.78
N TYR A 72 3.53 20.68 -8.56
CA TYR A 72 2.51 21.51 -7.93
C TYR A 72 3.16 22.74 -7.31
N ARG A 73 2.34 23.76 -7.07
CA ARG A 73 2.69 24.90 -6.22
C ARG A 73 1.65 25.06 -5.14
N MET A 74 2.06 25.57 -3.98
CA MET A 74 1.09 25.97 -2.94
C MET A 74 0.30 27.16 -3.47
N ALA A 75 -1.03 27.13 -3.32
CA ALA A 75 -1.83 28.31 -3.59
C ALA A 75 -1.41 29.44 -2.64
N ASP A 76 -1.36 30.66 -3.16
CA ASP A 76 -1.14 31.82 -2.31
C ASP A 76 -2.34 32.07 -1.37
N PRO A 77 -2.17 32.85 -0.30
CA PRO A 77 -3.23 33.09 0.68
C PRO A 77 -4.52 33.68 0.07
N GLU A 78 -4.41 34.55 -0.93
CA GLU A 78 -5.57 35.22 -1.55
C GLU A 78 -6.41 34.21 -2.33
N LYS A 79 -5.77 33.42 -3.19
CA LYS A 79 -6.45 32.34 -3.92
C LYS A 79 -7.02 31.27 -2.97
N SER A 80 -6.29 30.90 -1.93
CA SER A 80 -6.80 29.94 -0.92
C SER A 80 -8.05 30.47 -0.24
N GLU A 81 -8.10 31.76 0.09
CA GLU A 81 -9.26 32.40 0.72
C GLU A 81 -10.44 32.52 -0.27
N GLU A 82 -10.18 32.82 -1.55
CA GLU A 82 -11.22 32.81 -2.60
C GLU A 82 -11.88 31.43 -2.73
N ILE A 83 -11.09 30.36 -2.69
CA ILE A 83 -11.58 28.98 -2.83
C ILE A 83 -12.34 28.51 -1.58
N THR A 84 -11.80 28.81 -0.40
CA THR A 84 -12.25 28.20 0.87
C THR A 84 -13.14 29.11 1.70
N SER A 85 -13.21 30.39 1.35
CA SER A 85 -13.79 31.46 2.19
C SER A 85 -13.19 31.50 3.60
N GLN A 86 -11.93 31.09 3.77
CA GLN A 86 -11.23 31.00 5.05
C GLN A 86 -9.85 31.63 4.96
N GLU A 87 -9.48 32.35 6.02
CA GLU A 87 -8.13 32.90 6.15
C GLU A 87 -7.10 31.77 6.17
N SER A 88 -5.92 32.06 5.62
CA SER A 88 -4.77 31.15 5.69
C SER A 88 -4.48 30.73 7.14
N GLY A 89 -4.22 29.44 7.32
CA GLY A 89 -4.04 28.80 8.63
C GLY A 89 -5.34 28.42 9.34
N THR A 90 -6.51 28.75 8.78
CA THR A 90 -7.81 28.33 9.32
C THR A 90 -8.59 27.40 8.41
N VAL A 91 -8.05 27.07 7.23
CA VAL A 91 -8.65 26.13 6.30
C VAL A 91 -8.85 24.77 6.97
N HIS A 92 -10.08 24.28 6.99
CA HIS A 92 -10.42 22.94 7.49
C HIS A 92 -10.73 21.94 6.36
N PRO A 93 -10.73 20.62 6.63
CA PRO A 93 -10.92 19.57 5.62
C PRO A 93 -12.21 19.55 4.80
N PHE A 94 -13.17 20.42 5.12
CA PHE A 94 -14.49 20.47 4.47
C PHE A 94 -14.79 21.88 3.95
N ALA A 95 -13.74 22.70 3.77
CA ALA A 95 -13.86 24.11 3.43
C ALA A 95 -13.96 24.37 1.92
N SER A 96 -13.80 23.35 1.06
CA SER A 96 -13.86 23.49 -0.40
C SER A 96 -14.54 22.29 -1.07
N GLU A 97 -14.98 22.50 -2.31
CA GLU A 97 -15.54 21.45 -3.19
C GLU A 97 -14.48 20.85 -4.13
N LEU A 98 -13.20 21.24 -3.97
CA LEU A 98 -12.11 20.71 -4.78
C LEU A 98 -11.97 19.20 -4.58
N LYS A 99 -11.35 18.53 -5.54
CA LYS A 99 -10.94 17.15 -5.34
C LYS A 99 -9.91 17.05 -4.22
N HIS A 100 -10.17 16.15 -3.27
CA HIS A 100 -9.31 15.97 -2.09
C HIS A 100 -8.31 14.83 -2.27
N PHE A 101 -7.09 15.06 -1.81
CA PHE A 101 -6.12 14.00 -1.56
C PHE A 101 -5.85 13.92 -0.06
N VAL A 102 -6.01 12.73 0.51
CA VAL A 102 -5.87 12.51 1.96
C VAL A 102 -4.70 11.58 2.21
N ASP A 103 -3.71 12.06 2.97
CA ASP A 103 -2.59 11.23 3.39
C ASP A 103 -3.07 10.09 4.28
N GLU A 104 -2.62 8.88 3.98
CA GLU A 104 -3.06 7.70 4.70
C GLU A 104 -2.75 7.74 6.19
N ARG A 105 -1.66 8.41 6.61
CA ARG A 105 -1.18 8.39 8.00
C ARG A 105 -2.18 9.04 8.94
N ILE A 106 -2.99 9.97 8.43
CA ILE A 106 -4.13 10.57 9.15
C ILE A 106 -5.14 9.49 9.51
N LEU A 107 -5.39 8.58 8.57
CA LEU A 107 -6.43 7.57 8.66
C LEU A 107 -6.03 6.34 9.50
N GLU A 108 -4.77 6.28 9.94
CA GLU A 108 -4.20 5.22 10.79
C GLU A 108 -4.15 5.59 12.28
N LYS A 109 -4.46 6.85 12.64
CA LYS A 109 -4.42 7.32 14.03
C LYS A 109 -5.64 6.83 14.84
N ASP A 110 -5.54 6.90 16.16
CA ASP A 110 -6.70 6.66 17.03
C ASP A 110 -7.67 7.84 17.05
N ARG A 111 -7.13 9.06 16.97
CA ARG A 111 -7.84 10.34 16.88
C ARG A 111 -7.04 11.32 16.07
N ILE A 112 -7.73 12.23 15.41
CA ILE A 112 -7.14 13.33 14.65
C ILE A 112 -7.82 14.65 15.01
N SER A 113 -7.16 15.76 14.72
CA SER A 113 -7.72 17.09 14.94
C SER A 113 -7.42 18.05 13.80
N PHE A 114 -8.36 18.94 13.52
CA PHE A 114 -8.18 20.06 12.60
C PHE A 114 -8.82 21.33 13.18
N THR A 115 -8.47 22.48 12.61
CA THR A 115 -9.16 23.73 12.93
C THR A 115 -10.64 23.65 12.57
N ARG A 116 -11.49 24.32 13.35
CA ARG A 116 -12.91 24.49 13.03
C ARG A 116 -13.16 25.38 11.80
N GLY A 117 -12.18 26.16 11.37
CA GLY A 117 -12.37 27.33 10.49
C GLY A 117 -12.06 28.66 11.18
N ASP A 118 -11.46 28.64 12.37
CA ASP A 118 -10.95 29.80 13.10
C ASP A 118 -9.78 29.42 14.00
N ARG A 119 -9.17 30.43 14.63
CA ARG A 119 -7.95 30.26 15.43
C ARG A 119 -8.20 29.84 16.88
N LEU A 120 -9.45 29.75 17.34
CA LEU A 120 -9.77 29.50 18.76
C LEU A 120 -10.50 28.19 19.01
N HIS A 121 -10.82 27.43 17.96
CA HIS A 121 -11.50 26.15 18.10
C HIS A 121 -10.84 25.08 17.24
N GLY A 122 -10.67 23.91 17.85
CA GLY A 122 -10.31 22.68 17.18
C GLY A 122 -11.49 21.71 17.17
N VAL A 123 -11.55 20.88 16.14
CA VAL A 123 -12.35 19.67 16.12
C VAL A 123 -11.43 18.50 16.40
N ILE A 124 -11.82 17.60 17.30
CA ILE A 124 -11.20 16.28 17.48
C ILE A 124 -12.21 15.25 17.00
N ILE A 125 -11.78 14.35 16.11
CA ILE A 125 -12.65 13.35 15.50
C ILE A 125 -11.92 12.02 15.35
N ARG A 126 -12.67 10.92 15.41
CA ARG A 126 -12.13 9.59 15.10
C ARG A 126 -11.97 9.43 13.58
N PRO A 127 -10.91 8.78 13.08
CA PRO A 127 -10.76 8.58 11.64
C PRO A 127 -11.91 7.85 10.95
N GLU A 128 -12.66 6.99 11.65
CA GLU A 128 -13.86 6.35 11.09
C GLU A 128 -14.95 7.38 10.79
N GLU A 129 -15.22 8.30 11.72
CA GLU A 129 -16.19 9.38 11.55
C GLU A 129 -15.71 10.40 10.50
N PHE A 130 -14.41 10.70 10.50
CA PHE A 130 -13.80 11.55 9.49
C PHE A 130 -13.95 10.96 8.07
N ARG A 131 -13.68 9.66 7.90
CA ARG A 131 -13.91 8.95 6.63
C ARG A 131 -15.38 8.94 6.22
N LYS A 132 -16.32 8.84 7.16
CA LYS A 132 -17.75 9.00 6.85
C LYS A 132 -18.03 10.42 6.36
N GLY A 133 -17.47 11.44 7.00
CA GLY A 133 -17.54 12.83 6.56
C GLY A 133 -17.03 13.05 5.15
N LEU A 134 -15.84 12.53 4.82
CA LEU A 134 -15.29 12.59 3.46
C LEU A 134 -16.21 11.95 2.41
N LYS A 135 -16.93 10.86 2.77
CA LYS A 135 -17.88 10.18 1.87
C LYS A 135 -19.22 10.91 1.73
N LEU A 136 -19.60 11.72 2.71
CA LEU A 136 -20.86 12.47 2.74
C LEU A 136 -20.70 13.91 2.24
N ALA A 137 -19.47 14.35 1.98
CA ALA A 137 -19.17 15.66 1.43
C ALA A 137 -19.41 15.69 -0.08
N ASP A 138 -19.70 16.89 -0.61
CA ASP A 138 -19.99 17.12 -2.03
C ASP A 138 -18.69 17.32 -2.84
N PHE A 139 -17.72 16.43 -2.65
CA PHE A 139 -16.46 16.41 -3.42
C PHE A 139 -15.93 14.98 -3.60
N ASP A 140 -15.11 14.79 -4.64
CA ASP A 140 -14.34 13.57 -4.81
C ASP A 140 -13.12 13.56 -3.89
N TRP A 141 -12.77 12.39 -3.34
CA TRP A 141 -11.53 12.24 -2.58
C TRP A 141 -10.80 10.93 -2.88
N LYS A 142 -9.48 10.94 -2.74
CA LYS A 142 -8.63 9.76 -2.85
C LYS A 142 -7.66 9.69 -1.68
N ARG A 143 -7.44 8.48 -1.16
CA ARG A 143 -6.29 8.19 -0.29
C ARG A 143 -5.02 8.17 -1.14
N LYS A 144 -3.94 8.76 -0.65
CA LYS A 144 -2.63 8.77 -1.34
C LYS A 144 -1.51 8.97 -0.33
N ASP A 145 -0.33 8.41 -0.56
CA ASP A 145 0.88 8.81 0.18
C ASP A 145 1.36 10.17 -0.38
N LEU A 146 1.28 11.22 0.43
CA LEU A 146 1.50 12.60 -0.04
C LEU A 146 2.77 13.22 0.52
N VAL A 147 3.38 12.62 1.54
CA VAL A 147 4.40 13.30 2.35
C VAL A 147 5.77 12.65 2.28
N ASN A 148 6.78 13.48 2.55
CA ASN A 148 8.15 12.99 2.73
C ASN A 148 8.22 12.07 3.95
N VAL A 149 8.99 11.00 3.80
CA VAL A 149 9.20 10.03 4.88
C VAL A 149 10.31 10.51 5.80
N THR A 150 10.17 10.23 7.09
CA THR A 150 11.19 10.57 8.09
C THR A 150 12.27 9.51 8.22
N GLU A 151 13.42 9.89 8.78
CA GLU A 151 14.47 8.92 9.13
C GLU A 151 13.94 7.87 10.14
N GLU A 152 13.09 8.27 11.09
CA GLU A 152 12.45 7.33 12.02
C GLU A 152 11.59 6.26 11.31
N GLU A 153 10.85 6.64 10.27
CA GLU A 153 10.07 5.70 9.46
C GLU A 153 10.98 4.73 8.68
N ILE A 154 12.17 5.19 8.26
CA ILE A 154 13.19 4.36 7.60
C ILE A 154 13.82 3.40 8.62
N GLU A 155 14.25 3.91 9.78
CA GLU A 155 14.81 3.10 10.88
C GLU A 155 13.82 2.02 11.36
N LYS A 156 12.51 2.34 11.36
CA LYS A 156 11.47 1.37 11.67
C LYS A 156 11.42 0.22 10.66
N LEU A 157 11.48 0.52 9.37
CA LEU A 157 11.55 -0.49 8.30
C LEU A 157 12.81 -1.36 8.41
N GLU A 158 13.95 -0.76 8.77
CA GLU A 158 15.19 -1.50 9.04
C GLU A 158 15.03 -2.46 10.23
N THR A 159 14.40 -1.99 11.31
CA THR A 159 14.10 -2.80 12.50
C THR A 159 13.14 -3.94 12.19
N GLU A 160 12.24 -3.76 11.21
CA GLU A 160 11.33 -4.79 10.72
C GLU A 160 12.03 -5.84 9.83
N GLY A 161 13.29 -5.59 9.43
CA GLY A 161 14.16 -6.57 8.76
C GLY A 161 14.64 -6.17 7.38
N LEU A 162 14.31 -4.96 6.90
CA LEU A 162 14.81 -4.46 5.61
C LEU A 162 16.27 -3.99 5.71
N SER A 163 17.01 -4.11 4.61
CA SER A 163 18.31 -3.44 4.48
C SER A 163 18.15 -1.91 4.47
N GLU A 164 19.18 -1.14 4.79
CA GLU A 164 19.12 0.34 4.74
C GLU A 164 18.74 0.86 3.35
N GLU A 165 19.28 0.25 2.28
CA GLU A 165 18.94 0.60 0.90
C GLU A 165 17.46 0.32 0.61
N ASP A 166 16.96 -0.80 1.11
CA ASP A 166 15.57 -1.20 0.99
C ASP A 166 14.61 -0.32 1.74
N ALA A 167 14.88 -0.08 3.01
CA ALA A 167 14.09 0.77 3.87
C ALA A 167 13.94 2.16 3.22
N LYS A 168 15.04 2.74 2.72
CA LYS A 168 15.02 4.02 2.00
C LYS A 168 14.22 3.98 0.71
N PHE A 169 14.32 2.90 -0.06
CA PHE A 169 13.59 2.76 -1.32
C PHE A 169 12.09 2.59 -1.07
N ILE A 170 11.72 1.67 -0.17
CA ILE A 170 10.34 1.36 0.18
C ILE A 170 9.66 2.55 0.86
N ALA A 171 10.30 3.18 1.85
CA ALA A 171 9.82 4.42 2.45
C ALA A 171 9.40 5.46 1.40
N ARG A 172 10.25 5.68 0.39
CA ARG A 172 10.02 6.74 -0.58
C ARG A 172 8.97 6.43 -1.62
N ASN A 173 8.72 5.16 -1.93
CA ASN A 173 7.94 4.78 -3.10
C ASN A 173 6.72 3.93 -2.78
N ALA A 174 6.73 3.18 -1.67
CA ALA A 174 5.66 2.23 -1.34
C ALA A 174 5.54 1.97 0.17
N PHE A 175 5.62 3.02 0.99
CA PHE A 175 5.57 2.88 2.46
C PHE A 175 4.21 2.34 2.93
N SER A 176 3.16 2.87 2.31
CA SER A 176 1.75 2.52 2.51
C SER A 176 1.48 1.06 2.24
N GLU A 177 1.91 0.61 1.06
CA GLU A 177 1.73 -0.75 0.57
C GLU A 177 2.54 -1.73 1.41
N PHE A 178 3.78 -1.37 1.79
CA PHE A 178 4.58 -2.18 2.69
C PHE A 178 3.87 -2.41 4.02
N LYS A 179 3.35 -1.36 4.66
CA LYS A 179 2.61 -1.48 5.92
C LYS A 179 1.37 -2.35 5.78
N ALA A 180 0.63 -2.21 4.69
CA ALA A 180 -0.57 -3.01 4.44
C ALA A 180 -0.25 -4.52 4.32
N LEU A 181 0.91 -4.86 3.74
CA LEU A 181 1.36 -6.24 3.53
C LEU A 181 2.06 -6.86 4.75
N ASN A 182 2.66 -6.06 5.63
CA ASN A 182 3.51 -6.50 6.75
C ASN A 182 2.77 -7.37 7.80
N LEU A 183 1.45 -7.47 7.73
CA LEU A 183 0.66 -8.37 8.58
C LEU A 183 0.64 -9.82 8.07
N SER A 184 0.97 -10.05 6.79
CA SER A 184 0.77 -11.34 6.11
C SER A 184 2.05 -11.98 5.60
N PHE A 185 3.13 -11.20 5.45
CA PHE A 185 4.40 -11.66 4.88
C PHE A 185 5.59 -11.10 5.68
N ASP A 186 6.76 -11.72 5.54
CA ASP A 186 7.99 -11.15 6.12
C ASP A 186 8.46 -9.91 5.36
N ALA A 187 9.05 -8.98 6.10
CA ALA A 187 9.51 -7.69 5.59
C ALA A 187 10.46 -7.82 4.37
N GLU A 188 11.39 -8.78 4.41
CA GLU A 188 12.38 -8.97 3.34
C GLU A 188 11.72 -9.36 2.01
N ARG A 189 10.75 -10.29 2.05
CA ARG A 189 9.96 -10.67 0.87
C ARG A 189 9.10 -9.51 0.36
N ILE A 190 8.44 -8.76 1.24
CA ILE A 190 7.64 -7.59 0.85
C ILE A 190 8.52 -6.55 0.16
N GLY A 191 9.66 -6.19 0.77
CA GLY A 191 10.59 -5.23 0.19
C GLY A 191 11.14 -5.68 -1.16
N THR A 192 11.44 -6.97 -1.31
CA THR A 192 11.89 -7.55 -2.59
C THR A 192 10.79 -7.49 -3.65
N ALA A 193 9.54 -7.83 -3.31
CA ALA A 193 8.42 -7.78 -4.25
C ALA A 193 8.14 -6.35 -4.69
N LEU A 194 7.96 -5.43 -3.74
CA LEU A 194 7.71 -4.01 -4.03
C LEU A 194 8.83 -3.39 -4.87
N ARG A 195 10.10 -3.69 -4.58
CA ARG A 195 11.23 -3.24 -5.41
C ARG A 195 11.11 -3.67 -6.86
N LYS A 196 10.73 -4.93 -7.10
CA LYS A 196 10.62 -5.43 -8.46
C LYS A 196 9.42 -4.85 -9.16
N VAL A 197 8.26 -4.81 -8.50
CA VAL A 197 7.04 -4.22 -9.08
C VAL A 197 7.28 -2.75 -9.44
N LEU A 198 7.85 -1.96 -8.53
CA LEU A 198 8.19 -0.55 -8.77
C LEU A 198 9.24 -0.32 -9.88
N ARG A 199 10.01 -1.34 -10.27
CA ARG A 199 10.97 -1.25 -11.39
C ARG A 199 10.32 -1.55 -12.74
N GLU A 200 9.28 -2.36 -12.75
CA GLU A 200 8.64 -2.88 -13.95
C GLU A 200 7.31 -2.20 -14.26
N MET A 201 6.63 -1.65 -13.24
CA MET A 201 5.31 -1.05 -13.33
C MET A 201 5.29 0.34 -12.71
N ASP A 202 4.66 1.28 -13.40
CA ASP A 202 4.44 2.65 -12.90
C ASP A 202 3.34 2.70 -11.82
N THR A 203 2.39 1.77 -11.85
CA THR A 203 1.24 1.70 -10.92
C THR A 203 0.88 0.26 -10.60
N PHE A 204 0.55 0.00 -9.34
CA PHE A 204 0.07 -1.29 -8.82
C PHE A 204 -0.79 -1.04 -7.58
N ASP A 205 -1.56 -2.03 -7.13
CA ASP A 205 -2.23 -2.02 -5.84
C ASP A 205 -1.68 -3.06 -4.85
N VAL A 206 -2.18 -3.02 -3.61
CA VAL A 206 -1.71 -3.92 -2.55
C VAL A 206 -2.09 -5.36 -2.87
N GLU A 207 -3.24 -5.58 -3.50
CA GLU A 207 -3.75 -6.87 -3.92
C GLU A 207 -2.82 -7.53 -4.96
N ASP A 208 -2.36 -6.77 -5.97
CA ASP A 208 -1.40 -7.22 -6.98
C ASP A 208 -0.13 -7.77 -6.31
N VAL A 209 0.43 -7.00 -5.37
CA VAL A 209 1.67 -7.36 -4.68
C VAL A 209 1.45 -8.52 -3.72
N SER A 210 0.32 -8.58 -3.03
CA SER A 210 -0.06 -9.70 -2.18
C SER A 210 -0.13 -10.99 -3.00
N GLU A 211 -0.78 -10.96 -4.16
CA GLU A 211 -0.90 -12.12 -5.05
C GLU A 211 0.47 -12.56 -5.60
N ILE A 212 1.38 -11.63 -5.92
CA ILE A 212 2.78 -11.95 -6.25
C ILE A 212 3.47 -12.67 -5.09
N LEU A 213 3.33 -12.15 -3.88
CA LEU A 213 3.96 -12.71 -2.68
C LEU A 213 3.42 -14.11 -2.34
N GLU A 214 2.13 -14.35 -2.54
CA GLU A 214 1.49 -15.66 -2.35
C GLU A 214 2.00 -16.69 -3.36
N ARG A 215 2.11 -16.30 -4.64
CA ARG A 215 2.58 -17.18 -5.72
C ARG A 215 4.10 -17.38 -5.71
N ALA A 216 4.86 -16.43 -5.18
CA ALA A 216 6.32 -16.46 -5.18
C ALA A 216 6.87 -17.29 -4.01
N GLU A 217 6.97 -18.60 -4.19
CA GLU A 217 7.58 -19.50 -3.19
C GLU A 217 9.06 -19.20 -2.90
N ASN A 218 9.80 -18.61 -3.85
CA ASN A 218 11.19 -18.23 -3.68
C ASN A 218 11.57 -17.02 -4.57
N GLU A 219 12.77 -16.46 -4.35
CA GLU A 219 13.22 -15.24 -5.03
C GLU A 219 13.32 -15.42 -6.55
N THR A 220 13.77 -16.58 -7.04
CA THR A 220 13.86 -16.89 -8.48
C THR A 220 12.48 -16.86 -9.14
N HIS A 221 11.45 -17.41 -8.48
CA HIS A 221 10.07 -17.32 -8.99
C HIS A 221 9.57 -15.88 -9.02
N MET A 222 9.86 -15.10 -7.97
CA MET A 222 9.52 -13.68 -7.95
C MET A 222 10.18 -12.91 -9.11
N GLN A 223 11.45 -13.18 -9.45
CA GLN A 223 12.12 -12.57 -10.61
C GLN A 223 11.39 -12.87 -11.93
N ARG A 224 10.94 -14.13 -12.12
CA ARG A 224 10.19 -14.53 -13.33
C ARG A 224 8.83 -13.84 -13.40
N LEU A 225 8.12 -13.77 -12.28
CA LEU A 225 6.80 -13.11 -12.19
C LEU A 225 6.91 -11.62 -12.51
N SER A 226 7.89 -10.92 -11.92
CA SER A 226 8.12 -9.50 -12.21
C SER A 226 8.47 -9.26 -13.68
N LYS A 227 9.28 -10.12 -14.30
CA LYS A 227 9.57 -10.02 -15.73
C LYS A 227 8.31 -10.20 -16.59
N ALA A 228 7.44 -11.16 -16.25
CA ALA A 228 6.19 -11.36 -16.97
C ALA A 228 5.25 -10.16 -16.83
N LEU A 229 5.14 -9.59 -15.63
CA LEU A 229 4.39 -8.35 -15.36
C LEU A 229 4.90 -7.17 -16.20
N ALA A 230 6.21 -7.04 -16.38
CA ALA A 230 6.81 -6.00 -17.21
C ALA A 230 6.41 -6.14 -18.70
N GLU A 231 6.34 -7.37 -19.20
CA GLU A 231 6.05 -7.68 -20.61
C GLU A 231 4.55 -7.59 -20.93
N GLU A 232 3.69 -8.06 -20.02
CA GLU A 232 2.25 -8.22 -20.26
C GLU A 232 1.39 -7.18 -19.53
N GLY A 233 1.93 -6.47 -18.54
CA GLY A 233 1.20 -5.51 -17.69
C GLY A 233 0.19 -6.14 -16.74
N GLU A 234 0.11 -7.47 -16.71
CA GLU A 234 -0.83 -8.25 -15.90
C GLU A 234 -0.07 -9.40 -15.22
N LEU A 235 -0.59 -9.87 -14.08
CA LEU A 235 -0.05 -11.08 -13.47
C LEU A 235 -0.20 -12.23 -14.46
N PRO A 236 0.87 -12.98 -14.77
CA PRO A 236 0.72 -14.16 -15.58
C PRO A 236 -0.35 -15.04 -14.95
N LYS A 237 -1.30 -15.52 -15.75
CA LYS A 237 -2.33 -16.44 -15.28
C LYS A 237 -1.66 -17.57 -14.52
N GLU A 238 -2.31 -18.10 -13.48
CA GLU A 238 -1.89 -19.37 -12.89
C GLU A 238 -1.78 -20.39 -14.03
N SER A 239 -0.56 -20.55 -14.55
CA SER A 239 -0.21 -21.73 -15.29
C SER A 239 -0.16 -22.77 -14.20
N GLY A 240 -1.27 -23.50 -14.01
CA GLY A 240 -1.24 -24.72 -13.24
C GLY A 240 0.04 -25.43 -13.63
N PHE A 241 0.92 -25.65 -12.66
CA PHE A 241 2.09 -26.47 -12.89
C PHE A 241 1.55 -27.78 -13.52
N ASP A 242 1.85 -27.99 -14.81
CA ASP A 242 1.26 -29.12 -15.54
C ASP A 242 2.06 -30.37 -15.18
N LEU A 243 1.63 -30.99 -14.08
CA LEU A 243 2.18 -32.25 -13.61
C LEU A 243 2.16 -33.31 -14.72
N GLU A 244 1.19 -33.28 -15.64
CA GLU A 244 1.16 -34.23 -16.76
C GLU A 244 2.28 -33.99 -17.75
N GLN A 245 2.60 -32.73 -18.05
CA GLN A 245 3.69 -32.39 -18.96
C GLN A 245 5.04 -32.78 -18.37
N VAL A 246 5.24 -32.53 -17.06
CA VAL A 246 6.48 -32.91 -16.37
C VAL A 246 6.61 -34.42 -16.24
N VAL A 247 5.53 -35.12 -15.86
CA VAL A 247 5.53 -36.59 -15.83
C VAL A 247 5.85 -37.15 -17.21
N LYS A 248 5.24 -36.62 -18.28
CA LYS A 248 5.55 -37.05 -19.64
C LYS A 248 7.03 -36.85 -19.99
N GLN A 249 7.59 -35.69 -19.69
CA GLN A 249 9.00 -35.39 -19.96
C GLN A 249 9.93 -36.33 -19.19
N VAL A 250 9.67 -36.56 -17.90
CA VAL A 250 10.46 -37.47 -17.08
C VAL A 250 10.41 -38.91 -17.62
N LEU A 251 9.25 -39.37 -18.11
CA LEU A 251 9.14 -40.69 -18.74
C LEU A 251 9.90 -40.76 -20.08
N ASP A 252 9.78 -39.72 -20.91
CA ASP A 252 10.47 -39.63 -22.22
C ASP A 252 12.01 -39.59 -22.06
N GLU A 253 12.51 -38.96 -21.00
CA GLU A 253 13.94 -38.83 -20.71
C GLU A 253 14.55 -40.04 -19.97
N ASN A 254 13.71 -40.91 -19.40
CA ASN A 254 14.14 -42.07 -18.60
C ASN A 254 13.57 -43.41 -19.12
N PRO A 255 13.80 -43.78 -20.39
CA PRO A 255 13.20 -44.97 -20.99
C PRO A 255 13.60 -46.27 -20.27
N ASP A 256 14.84 -46.37 -19.77
CA ASP A 256 15.33 -47.55 -19.04
C ASP A 256 14.54 -47.78 -17.73
N ALA A 257 14.15 -46.69 -17.05
CA ALA A 257 13.36 -46.77 -15.82
C ALA A 257 11.89 -47.14 -16.11
N VAL A 258 11.36 -46.74 -17.26
CA VAL A 258 10.04 -47.17 -17.73
C VAL A 258 10.04 -48.68 -18.00
N GLU A 259 11.03 -49.19 -18.75
CA GLU A 259 11.15 -50.62 -19.05
C GLU A 259 11.34 -51.47 -17.77
N ASP A 260 12.14 -50.99 -16.82
CA ASP A 260 12.34 -51.65 -15.53
C ASP A 260 11.03 -51.75 -14.74
N PHE A 261 10.18 -50.71 -14.75
CA PHE A 261 8.87 -50.74 -14.11
C PHE A 261 7.93 -51.74 -14.79
N GLU A 262 7.83 -51.73 -16.12
CA GLU A 262 7.02 -52.66 -16.91
C GLU A 262 7.45 -54.13 -16.71
N SER A 263 8.74 -54.36 -16.45
CA SER A 263 9.29 -55.70 -16.12
C SER A 263 8.98 -56.18 -14.69
N GLY A 264 8.30 -55.36 -13.88
CA GLY A 264 7.87 -55.68 -12.52
C GLY A 264 8.85 -55.26 -11.42
N ARG A 265 9.78 -54.32 -11.69
CA ARG A 265 10.65 -53.75 -10.65
C ARG A 265 10.03 -52.48 -10.05
N ASP A 266 9.30 -52.66 -8.95
CA ASP A 266 8.66 -51.57 -8.20
C ASP A 266 9.63 -50.46 -7.74
N SER A 267 10.94 -50.73 -7.62
CA SER A 267 11.92 -49.70 -7.26
C SER A 267 12.06 -48.58 -8.30
N ALA A 268 11.72 -48.84 -9.57
CA ALA A 268 11.83 -47.87 -10.65
C ALA A 268 10.86 -46.69 -10.47
N ILE A 269 9.70 -46.92 -9.86
CA ILE A 269 8.72 -45.83 -9.63
C ILE A 269 9.25 -44.80 -8.63
N ASN A 270 10.00 -45.23 -7.61
CA ASN A 270 10.56 -44.32 -6.61
C ASN A 270 11.66 -43.44 -7.22
N PHE A 271 12.39 -43.96 -8.20
CA PHE A 271 13.37 -43.19 -8.96
C PHE A 271 12.68 -42.13 -9.83
N LEU A 272 11.66 -42.53 -10.60
CA LEU A 272 10.87 -41.61 -11.44
C LEU A 272 10.17 -40.55 -10.60
N LEU A 273 9.60 -40.92 -9.45
CA LEU A 273 9.05 -39.98 -8.48
C LEU A 273 10.12 -38.99 -8.01
N GLY A 274 11.34 -39.46 -7.71
CA GLY A 274 12.47 -38.59 -7.37
C GLY A 274 12.82 -37.59 -8.48
N GLN A 275 12.78 -38.00 -9.75
CA GLN A 275 13.01 -37.12 -10.90
C GLN A 275 11.88 -36.08 -11.04
N VAL A 276 10.62 -36.49 -10.91
CA VAL A 276 9.47 -35.56 -10.91
C VAL A 276 9.60 -34.56 -9.76
N MET A 277 9.91 -35.02 -8.55
CA MET A 277 10.10 -34.14 -7.40
C MET A 277 11.26 -33.15 -7.61
N SER A 278 12.33 -33.58 -8.28
CA SER A 278 13.46 -32.72 -8.65
C SER A 278 13.06 -31.66 -9.70
N GLU A 279 12.40 -32.05 -10.80
CA GLU A 279 11.95 -31.15 -11.87
C GLU A 279 10.89 -30.16 -11.38
N THR A 280 9.99 -30.60 -10.51
CA THR A 280 8.98 -29.74 -9.87
C THR A 280 9.57 -28.82 -8.80
N ASN A 281 10.85 -29.00 -8.41
CA ASN A 281 11.44 -28.38 -7.22
C ASN A 281 10.59 -28.58 -5.95
N GLY A 282 9.94 -29.73 -5.82
CA GLY A 282 9.07 -30.06 -4.67
C GLY A 282 7.68 -29.43 -4.70
N LYS A 283 7.30 -28.73 -5.78
CA LYS A 283 5.97 -28.10 -5.93
C LYS A 283 4.83 -29.10 -6.08
N ALA A 284 5.11 -30.29 -6.59
CA ALA A 284 4.10 -31.35 -6.69
C ALA A 284 3.97 -32.09 -5.35
N GLU A 285 2.74 -32.42 -4.97
CA GLU A 285 2.50 -33.37 -3.88
C GLU A 285 2.99 -34.77 -4.32
N ALA A 286 3.87 -35.39 -3.53
CA ALA A 286 4.46 -36.68 -3.86
C ALA A 286 3.40 -37.78 -4.11
N SER A 287 2.30 -37.77 -3.35
CA SER A 287 1.17 -38.70 -3.53
C SER A 287 0.49 -38.55 -4.88
N LYS A 288 0.25 -37.30 -5.32
CA LYS A 288 -0.36 -37.00 -6.63
C LYS A 288 0.60 -37.32 -7.77
N ALA A 289 1.88 -37.00 -7.63
CA ALA A 289 2.91 -37.33 -8.61
C ALA A 289 3.04 -38.86 -8.79
N GLU A 290 3.02 -39.62 -7.70
CA GLU A 290 3.02 -41.09 -7.76
C GLU A 290 1.77 -41.63 -8.44
N GLU A 291 0.57 -41.12 -8.11
CA GLU A 291 -0.68 -41.53 -8.75
C GLU A 291 -0.66 -41.30 -10.27
N PHE A 292 -0.18 -40.13 -10.72
CA PHE A 292 -0.04 -39.80 -12.13
C PHE A 292 0.98 -40.69 -12.86
N LEU A 293 2.12 -40.98 -12.21
CA LEU A 293 3.12 -41.91 -12.76
C LEU A 293 2.51 -43.31 -12.95
N ARG A 294 1.77 -43.81 -11.97
CA ARG A 294 1.09 -45.12 -12.07
C ARG A 294 0.04 -45.14 -13.18
N GLN A 295 -0.78 -44.08 -13.30
CA GLN A 295 -1.78 -44.00 -14.37
C GLN A 295 -1.17 -44.02 -15.79
N ARG A 296 0.03 -43.44 -15.98
CA ARG A 296 0.70 -43.41 -17.28
C ARG A 296 1.46 -44.69 -17.59
N LEU A 297 1.95 -45.39 -16.58
CA LEU A 297 2.73 -46.62 -16.71
C LEU A 297 1.88 -47.91 -16.72
N GLY A 298 0.62 -47.85 -16.28
CA GLY A 298 -0.34 -48.97 -16.32
C GLY A 298 -0.67 -49.57 -14.96
#